data_AF-A0A942CL09-F1
#
_entry.id   AF-A0A942CL09-F1
#
_cell.length_a   1.000
_cell.length_b   1.000
_cell.length_c   1.000
_cell.angle_alpha   90.00
_cell.angle_beta   90.00
_cell.angle_gamma   90.00
#
_symmetry.space_group_name_H-M   'P 1'
#
loop_
_entity.id
_entity.type
_entity.pdbx_description
1 polymer ?
#
loop_
_entity_poly.entity_id
_entity_poly.type
_entity_poly.pdbx_seq_one_letter_code
_entity_poly.pdbx_strand_id
1 'polypeptide(L)'
;MTSDIPRREWQRALDEFSLVHGGWLVSLDLLPPTEAAHRQFGNLPLLGVTTDRDEDEPIIIVSAGCGDGQDISHVIHHPTRVSLEQTTTREDVALSIASADGSTSVLKLRSPVAPDTVDGLPHGR
;
A
#
# COMPACT_ATOMS: atom_id res chain seq x y z
N MET A 1 0.36 -11.53 8.79
CA MET A 1 0.94 -12.59 7.94
C MET A 1 1.22 -11.97 6.60
N THR A 2 2.43 -12.15 6.06
CA THR A 2 2.84 -11.55 4.79
C THR A 2 2.96 -12.64 3.74
N SER A 3 2.29 -12.46 2.60
CA SER A 3 2.27 -13.40 1.49
C SER A 3 2.88 -12.74 0.26
N ASP A 4 3.85 -13.41 -0.36
CA ASP A 4 4.45 -12.97 -1.62
C ASP A 4 3.51 -13.25 -2.80
N ILE A 5 3.34 -12.28 -3.68
CA ILE A 5 2.53 -12.42 -4.89
C ILE A 5 3.48 -12.76 -6.05
N PRO A 6 3.30 -13.90 -6.73
CA PRO A 6 4.15 -14.27 -7.85
C PRO A 6 4.03 -13.24 -8.98
N ARG A 7 5.14 -12.91 -9.65
CA ARG A 7 5.20 -11.86 -10.68
C ARG A 7 4.15 -11.98 -11.79
N ARG A 8 3.81 -13.20 -12.16
CA ARG A 8 2.77 -13.51 -13.16
C ARG A 8 1.37 -13.08 -12.72
N GLU A 9 1.12 -12.98 -11.42
CA GLU A 9 -0.16 -12.60 -10.84
C GLU A 9 -0.24 -11.14 -10.41
N TRP A 10 0.85 -10.36 -10.46
CA TRP A 10 0.85 -8.96 -10.03
C TRP A 10 -0.30 -8.14 -10.60
N GLN A 11 -0.52 -8.19 -11.92
CA GLN A 11 -1.59 -7.42 -12.54
C GLN A 11 -2.97 -7.79 -12.01
N ARG A 12 -3.25 -9.09 -11.86
CA ARG A 12 -4.53 -9.57 -11.34
C ARG A 12 -4.72 -9.16 -9.88
N ALA A 13 -3.69 -9.36 -9.06
CA ALA A 13 -3.77 -9.08 -7.63
C ALA A 13 -3.87 -7.58 -7.34
N LEU A 14 -3.16 -6.74 -8.09
CA LEU A 14 -3.22 -5.29 -7.94
C LEU A 14 -4.56 -4.71 -8.45
N ASP A 15 -5.12 -5.27 -9.52
CA ASP A 15 -6.46 -4.91 -10.01
C ASP A 15 -7.54 -5.26 -8.96
N GLU A 16 -7.50 -6.49 -8.42
CA GLU A 16 -8.42 -6.92 -7.35
C GLU A 16 -8.26 -6.05 -6.09
N PHE A 17 -7.02 -5.78 -5.68
CA PHE A 17 -6.72 -4.89 -4.57
C PHE A 17 -7.31 -3.48 -4.79
N SER A 18 -7.19 -2.93 -6.01
CA SER A 18 -7.74 -1.62 -6.35
C SER A 18 -9.26 -1.59 -6.30
N LEU A 19 -9.90 -2.67 -6.76
CA LEU A 19 -11.37 -2.79 -6.73
C LEU A 19 -11.90 -2.91 -5.30
N VAL A 20 -11.24 -3.69 -4.45
CA VAL A 20 -11.67 -3.91 -3.06
C VAL A 20 -11.40 -2.66 -2.19
N HIS A 21 -10.26 -2.01 -2.39
CA HIS A 21 -9.78 -0.92 -1.53
C HIS A 21 -9.97 0.48 -2.15
N GLY A 22 -10.65 0.58 -3.28
CA GLY A 22 -10.98 1.86 -3.91
C GLY A 22 -11.72 2.79 -2.93
N GLY A 23 -11.20 4.00 -2.75
CA GLY A 23 -11.71 5.00 -1.81
C GLY A 23 -11.25 4.83 -0.35
N TRP A 24 -10.52 3.76 -0.01
CA TRP A 24 -9.98 3.59 1.34
C TRP A 24 -8.83 4.57 1.60
N LEU A 25 -8.72 5.02 2.84
CA LEU A 25 -7.62 5.90 3.23
C LEU A 25 -6.32 5.10 3.31
N VAL A 26 -5.36 5.46 2.49
CA VAL A 26 -4.05 4.82 2.41
C VAL A 26 -2.93 5.82 2.73
N SER A 27 -1.81 5.28 3.20
CA SER A 27 -0.55 6.04 3.35
C SER A 27 0.57 5.28 2.66
N LEU A 28 1.41 5.99 1.93
CA LEU A 28 2.55 5.39 1.25
C LEU A 28 3.84 5.87 1.92
N ASP A 29 4.58 4.92 2.48
CA ASP A 29 5.92 5.16 3.03
C ASP A 29 6.97 4.55 2.08
N LEU A 30 8.02 5.31 1.76
CA LEU A 30 9.18 4.84 1.01
C LEU A 30 10.32 4.53 1.99
N LEU A 31 10.82 3.30 1.90
CA LEU A 31 11.96 2.80 2.67
C LEU A 31 13.16 2.64 1.74
N PRO A 32 13.98 3.68 1.57
CA PRO A 32 15.22 3.59 0.80
C PRO A 32 16.25 2.68 1.48
N PRO A 33 17.24 2.14 0.74
CA PRO A 33 18.19 1.17 1.27
C PRO A 33 19.17 1.76 2.29
N THR A 34 19.50 3.04 2.15
CA THR A 34 20.56 3.72 2.92
C THR A 34 20.07 4.90 3.76
N GLU A 35 18.82 5.34 3.57
CA GLU A 35 18.27 6.53 4.21
C GLU A 35 17.11 6.16 5.15
N ALA A 36 16.66 7.14 5.94
CA ALA A 36 15.50 6.94 6.79
C ALA A 36 14.23 6.78 5.95
N ALA A 37 13.31 5.95 6.43
CA ALA A 37 11.98 5.83 5.85
C ALA A 37 11.28 7.20 5.87
N HIS A 38 10.65 7.57 4.76
CA HIS A 38 9.89 8.82 4.66
C HIS A 38 8.54 8.58 3.99
N ARG A 39 7.57 9.40 4.37
CA ARG A 39 6.20 9.29 3.87
C ARG A 39 6.06 10.08 2.57
N GLN A 40 5.62 9.41 1.51
CA GLN A 40 5.29 10.01 0.22
C GLN A 40 3.94 10.74 0.29
N PHE A 41 2.93 10.10 0.87
CA PHE A 41 1.64 10.73 1.19
C PHE A 41 0.94 9.96 2.31
N GLY A 42 -0.02 10.60 2.96
CA GLY A 42 -0.75 10.00 4.08
C GLY A 42 -2.23 10.32 4.07
N ASN A 43 -3.02 9.31 4.42
CA ASN A 43 -4.46 9.43 4.65
C ASN A 43 -5.23 10.00 3.44
N LEU A 44 -4.86 9.53 2.24
CA LEU A 44 -5.52 9.88 0.98
C LEU A 44 -6.37 8.69 0.48
N PRO A 45 -7.54 8.92 -0.14
CA PRO A 45 -8.32 7.86 -0.75
C PRO A 45 -7.56 7.18 -1.88
N LEU A 46 -7.44 5.85 -1.85
CA LEU A 46 -6.86 5.07 -2.93
C LEU A 46 -7.73 5.17 -4.18
N LEU A 47 -7.14 5.54 -5.31
CA LEU A 47 -7.80 5.49 -6.61
C LEU A 47 -7.51 4.18 -7.32
N GLY A 48 -6.29 3.66 -7.16
CA GLY A 48 -5.91 2.35 -7.66
C GLY A 48 -4.41 2.09 -7.57
N VAL A 49 -4.05 0.83 -7.77
CA VAL A 49 -2.69 0.35 -7.94
C VAL A 49 -2.66 -0.49 -9.21
N THR A 50 -1.85 -0.09 -10.18
CA THR A 50 -1.74 -0.78 -11.47
C THR A 50 -0.30 -1.12 -11.75
N THR A 51 -0.07 -2.14 -12.57
CA THR A 51 1.27 -2.49 -13.05
C THR A 51 1.26 -2.40 -14.57
N ASP A 52 2.28 -1.76 -15.10
CA ASP A 52 2.62 -1.85 -16.51
C ASP A 52 3.76 -2.85 -16.65
N ARG A 53 3.56 -3.80 -17.57
CA ARG A 53 4.46 -4.95 -17.77
C ARG A 53 5.27 -4.79 -19.04
N ASP A 54 5.57 -3.56 -19.45
CA ASP A 54 6.57 -3.33 -20.47
C ASP A 54 7.82 -4.17 -20.16
N GLU A 55 8.27 -4.95 -21.16
CA GLU A 55 9.28 -5.98 -20.95
C GLU A 55 10.64 -5.37 -20.60
N ASP A 56 10.89 -4.14 -21.05
CA ASP A 56 12.12 -3.40 -20.83
C ASP A 56 12.07 -2.57 -19.54
N GLU A 57 10.92 -1.98 -19.20
CA GLU A 57 10.76 -1.14 -18.00
C GLU A 57 9.46 -1.42 -17.23
N PRO A 58 9.39 -2.50 -16.43
CA PRO A 58 8.21 -2.77 -15.62
C PRO A 58 8.05 -1.68 -14.55
N ILE A 59 6.82 -1.21 -14.38
CA ILE A 59 6.48 -0.21 -13.37
C ILE A 59 5.22 -0.62 -12.60
N ILE A 60 5.11 -0.13 -11.37
CA ILE A 60 3.86 -0.13 -10.60
C ILE A 60 3.50 1.31 -10.28
N ILE A 61 2.24 1.69 -10.54
CA ILE A 61 1.72 3.02 -10.33
C ILE A 61 0.69 2.95 -9.20
N VAL A 62 0.93 3.72 -8.13
CA VAL A 62 -0.01 3.90 -7.02
C VAL A 62 -0.65 5.27 -7.16
N SER A 63 -1.97 5.31 -7.35
CA SER A 63 -2.72 6.56 -7.49
C SER A 63 -3.62 6.79 -6.28
N ALA A 64 -3.57 7.98 -5.71
CA ALA A 64 -4.39 8.40 -4.58
C ALA A 64 -5.01 9.78 -4.83
N GLY A 65 -6.23 9.99 -4.37
CA GLY A 65 -6.94 11.26 -4.51
C GLY A 65 -6.37 12.29 -3.55
N CYS A 66 -5.92 13.42 -4.07
CA CYS A 66 -5.63 14.61 -3.30
C CYS A 66 -6.86 15.52 -3.32
N GLY A 67 -7.02 16.41 -2.33
CA GLY A 67 -8.11 17.39 -2.32
C GLY A 67 -8.19 18.21 -3.62
N ASP A 68 -9.33 18.87 -3.85
CA ASP A 68 -9.57 19.72 -5.03
C ASP A 68 -9.56 18.96 -6.38
N GLY A 69 -9.94 17.68 -6.36
CA GLY A 69 -10.09 16.87 -7.57
C GLY A 69 -8.77 16.55 -8.28
N GLN A 70 -7.64 16.68 -7.58
CA GLN A 70 -6.32 16.31 -8.08
C GLN A 70 -6.00 14.86 -7.66
N ASP A 71 -5.18 14.17 -8.44
CA ASP A 71 -4.61 12.88 -8.04
C ASP A 71 -3.09 12.99 -7.87
N ILE A 72 -2.58 12.17 -6.96
CA ILE A 72 -1.15 11.92 -6.79
C ILE A 72 -0.89 10.52 -7.31
N SER A 73 -0.03 10.42 -8.30
CA SER A 73 0.44 9.16 -8.84
C SER A 73 1.91 8.97 -8.50
N HIS A 74 2.23 7.91 -7.76
CA HIS A 74 3.59 7.52 -7.44
C HIS A 74 3.99 6.33 -8.30
N VAL A 75 5.07 6.50 -9.07
CA VAL A 75 5.61 5.48 -9.97
C VAL A 75 6.77 4.77 -9.31
N ILE A 76 6.69 3.45 -9.24
CA ILE A 76 7.69 2.56 -8.68
C ILE A 76 8.36 1.83 -9.85
N HIS A 77 9.60 2.21 -10.15
CA HIS A 77 10.37 1.65 -11.25
C HIS A 77 11.02 0.32 -10.86
N HIS A 78 11.14 -0.58 -11.85
CA HIS A 78 11.77 -1.89 -11.73
C HIS A 78 11.36 -2.67 -10.47
N PRO A 79 10.05 -2.92 -10.25
CA PRO A 79 9.60 -3.71 -9.13
C PRO A 79 10.12 -5.14 -9.27
N THR A 80 10.71 -5.66 -8.18
CA THR A 80 11.28 -7.00 -8.10
C THR A 80 10.40 -7.94 -7.28
N ARG A 81 9.64 -7.39 -6.32
CA ARG A 81 8.80 -8.17 -5.41
C ARG A 81 7.55 -7.40 -5.02
N VAL A 82 6.42 -8.09 -4.96
CA VAL A 82 5.17 -7.57 -4.41
C VAL A 82 4.70 -8.53 -3.33
N SER A 83 4.36 -8.01 -2.16
CA SER A 83 3.88 -8.82 -1.05
C SER A 83 2.71 -8.13 -0.37
N LEU A 84 1.69 -8.91 -0.01
CA LEU A 84 0.50 -8.45 0.70
C LEU A 84 0.58 -8.90 2.16
N GLU A 85 0.49 -7.94 3.06
CA GLU A 85 0.34 -8.17 4.48
C GLU A 85 -1.13 -8.19 4.85
N GLN A 86 -1.52 -9.25 5.55
CA GLN A 86 -2.88 -9.48 6.01
C GLN A 86 -2.91 -9.79 7.51
N THR A 87 -4.02 -9.50 8.19
CA THR A 87 -4.25 -9.92 9.58
C THR A 87 -4.43 -11.44 9.69
N THR A 88 -4.52 -11.96 10.92
CA THR A 88 -4.90 -13.36 11.17
C THR A 88 -6.31 -13.69 10.70
N THR A 89 -7.17 -12.69 10.52
CA THR A 89 -8.52 -12.76 9.96
C THR A 89 -8.56 -12.61 8.42
N ARG A 90 -7.40 -12.56 7.75
CA ARG A 90 -7.24 -12.32 6.30
C ARG A 90 -7.76 -10.97 5.80
N GLU A 91 -7.71 -9.95 6.64
CA GLU A 91 -7.96 -8.57 6.20
C GLU A 91 -6.67 -7.95 5.69
N ASP A 92 -6.72 -7.26 4.56
CA ASP A 92 -5.54 -6.62 3.97
C ASP A 92 -5.12 -5.40 4.80
N VAL A 93 -3.83 -5.33 5.15
CA VAL A 93 -3.25 -4.32 6.03
C VAL A 93 -2.24 -3.44 5.30
N ALA A 94 -1.37 -4.05 4.50
CA ALA A 94 -0.37 -3.32 3.74
C ALA A 94 0.03 -4.05 2.47
N LEU A 95 0.33 -3.29 1.42
CA LEU A 95 0.94 -3.78 0.19
C LEU A 95 2.38 -3.26 0.13
N SER A 96 3.34 -4.17 0.08
CA SER A 96 4.77 -3.87 0.01
C SER A 96 5.32 -4.19 -1.37
N ILE A 97 6.05 -3.26 -1.95
CA ILE A 97 6.62 -3.35 -3.29
C ILE A 97 8.12 -3.04 -3.18
N ALA A 98 8.96 -4.03 -3.42
CA ALA A 98 10.41 -3.85 -3.48
C ALA A 98 10.85 -3.55 -4.91
N SER A 99 11.80 -2.64 -5.08
CA SER A 99 12.40 -2.27 -6.35
C SER A 99 13.84 -2.77 -6.49
N ALA A 100 14.33 -2.83 -7.73
CA ALA A 100 15.70 -3.25 -8.03
C ALA A 100 16.77 -2.31 -7.43
N ASP A 101 16.41 -1.05 -7.21
CA ASP A 101 17.23 -0.04 -6.50
C ASP A 101 17.44 -0.37 -5.01
N GLY A 102 16.73 -1.38 -4.47
CA GLY A 102 16.78 -1.75 -3.04
C GLY A 102 15.79 -0.97 -2.18
N SER A 103 15.18 0.08 -2.73
CA SER A 103 14.06 0.80 -2.11
C SER A 103 12.81 -0.09 -2.01
N THR A 104 12.06 0.07 -0.92
CA THR A 104 10.77 -0.62 -0.70
C THR A 104 9.67 0.39 -0.44
N SER A 105 8.63 0.37 -1.27
CA SER A 105 7.42 1.16 -1.09
C SER A 105 6.39 0.36 -0.30
N VAL A 106 5.86 0.93 0.79
CA VAL A 106 4.87 0.28 1.67
C VAL A 106 3.60 1.10 1.69
N LEU A 107 2.57 0.59 1.04
CA LEU A 107 1.22 1.17 1.02
C LEU A 107 0.40 0.57 2.16
N LYS A 108 0.15 1.36 3.20
CA LYS A 108 -0.61 0.96 4.39
C LYS A 108 -2.08 1.33 4.22
N LEU A 109 -2.97 0.37 4.42
CA LEU A 109 -4.39 0.61 4.47
C LEU A 109 -4.78 1.03 5.88
N ARG A 110 -5.62 2.06 5.97
CA ARG A 110 -6.32 2.40 7.21
C ARG A 110 -7.67 1.72 7.18
N SER A 111 -7.76 0.56 7.82
CA SER A 111 -9.05 -0.13 7.98
C SER A 111 -10.06 0.80 8.67
N PRO A 112 -11.32 0.86 8.20
CA PRO A 112 -12.38 1.61 8.85
C PRO A 112 -12.90 0.93 10.12
N VAL A 113 -12.39 -0.26 10.48
CA VAL A 113 -12.75 -0.89 11.75
C VAL A 113 -12.24 -0.02 12.90
N ALA A 114 -13.20 0.44 13.69
CA ALA A 114 -13.08 1.40 14.76
C ALA A 114 -12.00 1.02 15.78
N PRO A 115 -11.47 1.99 16.55
CA PRO A 115 -10.69 1.68 17.75
C PRO A 115 -11.60 1.02 18.80
N ASP A 116 -11.83 -0.28 18.69
CA ASP A 116 -12.26 -1.11 19.82
C ASP A 116 -10.98 -1.67 20.42
N THR A 117 -10.43 -1.16 21.53
CA THR A 117 -11.12 -0.93 22.79
C THR A 117 -10.32 0.07 23.63
N VAL A 118 -10.82 1.30 23.78
CA VAL A 118 -10.53 2.10 24.99
C VAL A 118 -11.46 1.60 26.09
N ASP A 119 -11.12 0.49 26.74
CA ASP A 119 -11.70 0.19 28.05
C ASP A 119 -10.97 1.10 29.05
N GLY A 120 -11.54 2.29 29.21
CA GLY A 120 -11.19 3.16 30.31
C GLY A 120 -11.60 2.47 31.60
N LEU A 121 -10.65 1.89 32.32
CA LEU A 121 -10.82 1.59 33.73
C LEU A 121 -10.63 2.89 34.53
N PRO A 122 -11.69 3.43 35.16
CA PRO A 122 -11.54 4.59 36.04
C PRO A 122 -10.70 4.21 37.26
N HIS A 123 -9.75 5.07 37.59
CA HIS A 123 -9.09 5.08 38.88
C HIS A 123 -10.15 5.26 39.97
N GLY A 124 -10.31 4.29 40.87
CA GLY A 124 -11.27 4.39 41.96
C GLY A 124 -11.10 3.34 43.05
N ARG A 125 -10.13 3.54 43.95
CA ARG A 125 -10.34 3.95 45.35
C ARG A 125 -9.07 3.73 46.18
#